data_AF-A0A7Y4VLS6-F1
#
_entry.id   AF-A0A7Y4VLS6-F1
#
_cell.length_a   1.000
_cell.length_b   1.000
_cell.length_c   1.000
_cell.angle_alpha   90.00
_cell.angle_beta   90.00
_cell.angle_gamma   90.00
#
_symmetry.space_group_name_H-M   'P 1'
#
loop_
_entity.id
_entity.type
_entity.pdbx_description
1 polymer ?
#
loop_
_entity_poly.entity_id
_entity_poly.type
_entity_poly.pdbx_seq_one_letter_code
_entity_poly.pdbx_strand_id
1 'polypeptide(L)'
;MTRTEHLSFCSVCTNRKFTNDVGFICSLTDKKADFDKSCPHFTLDSAAKQERNKKYMDEIETDIQKRKANANKLFGYGTYIDFLIDKSKPIPVSVDSKKETIVLESNKKNGLQFQIVALPLIIAFLIYNGRNRPGIDWIPFVLFAVWLYIIYRSRIKKEIFRVGPLGILINKKEYVPWHVIDFIHKKTEPDEGTDQVSLILRLTNSTEREILLNAAAIDFDQLTATAYCYMRDCKRN
;
A
#
# COMPACT_ATOMS: atom_id res chain seq x y z
N MET A 1 -2.69 22.84 5.43
CA MET A 1 -1.98 22.20 4.30
C MET A 1 -0.51 22.61 4.27
N THR A 2 0.39 21.76 3.78
CA THR A 2 1.84 22.02 3.68
C THR A 2 2.19 22.76 2.39
N ARG A 3 3.38 23.40 2.33
CA ARG A 3 3.83 24.15 1.14
C ARG A 3 3.92 23.28 -0.12
N THR A 4 4.32 22.02 0.02
CA THR A 4 4.41 21.06 -1.09
C THR A 4 3.04 20.72 -1.65
N GLU A 5 2.04 20.57 -0.78
CA GLU A 5 0.65 20.38 -1.19
C GLU A 5 0.11 21.62 -1.91
N HIS A 6 0.37 22.83 -1.41
CA HIS A 6 -0.02 24.05 -2.14
C HIS A 6 0.60 24.11 -3.54
N LEU A 7 1.88 23.75 -3.66
CA LEU A 7 2.57 23.71 -4.93
C LEU A 7 1.97 22.68 -5.88
N SER A 8 1.52 21.52 -5.41
CA SER A 8 0.91 20.50 -6.27
C SER A 8 -0.38 20.99 -6.93
N PHE A 9 -1.20 21.76 -6.18
CA PHE A 9 -2.40 22.43 -6.69
C PHE A 9 -2.07 23.57 -7.66
N CYS A 10 -1.22 24.52 -7.23
CA CYS A 10 -0.92 25.71 -8.03
C CYS A 10 -0.29 25.35 -9.38
N SER A 11 0.51 24.30 -9.43
CA SER A 11 1.23 23.92 -10.64
C SER A 11 0.32 23.33 -11.74
N VAL A 12 -0.91 22.89 -11.43
CA VAL A 12 -1.92 22.46 -12.43
C VAL A 12 -3.06 23.48 -12.56
N CYS A 13 -2.95 24.66 -11.93
CA CYS A 13 -3.98 25.69 -12.01
C CYS A 13 -3.76 26.56 -13.26
N THR A 14 -4.84 27.05 -13.88
CA THR A 14 -4.77 28.06 -14.94
C THR A 14 -4.35 29.43 -14.41
N ASN A 15 -4.65 29.72 -13.14
CA ASN A 15 -4.30 30.97 -12.46
C ASN A 15 -2.87 30.96 -11.88
N ARG A 16 -1.95 30.20 -12.48
CA ARG A 16 -0.56 30.10 -12.02
C ARG A 16 0.32 31.10 -12.76
N LYS A 17 1.21 31.76 -12.02
CA LYS A 17 2.23 32.66 -12.55
C LYS A 17 3.57 32.28 -11.94
N PHE A 18 4.61 32.17 -12.76
CA PHE A 18 5.96 31.85 -12.29
C PHE A 18 6.76 33.13 -12.12
N THR A 19 7.47 33.24 -11.01
CA THR A 19 8.38 34.34 -10.68
C THR A 19 9.70 33.75 -10.19
N ASN A 20 10.83 34.30 -10.63
CA ASN A 20 12.14 33.74 -10.30
C ASN A 20 12.45 33.78 -8.80
N ASP A 21 11.96 34.79 -8.09
CA ASP A 21 12.27 34.99 -6.66
C ASP A 21 11.48 34.04 -5.74
N VAL A 22 10.27 33.64 -6.17
CA VAL A 22 9.26 33.04 -5.30
C VAL A 22 8.73 31.69 -5.82
N GLY A 23 8.98 31.39 -7.10
CA GLY A 23 8.42 30.25 -7.82
C GLY A 23 6.98 30.52 -8.27
N PHE A 24 6.11 29.52 -8.10
CA PHE A 24 4.69 29.63 -8.44
C PHE A 24 3.92 30.49 -7.43
N ILE A 25 3.28 31.54 -7.95
CA ILE A 25 2.32 32.42 -7.27
C ILE A 25 0.98 32.40 -8.00
N CYS A 26 -0.08 32.90 -7.36
CA CYS A 26 -1.40 33.03 -7.99
C CYS A 26 -1.47 34.33 -8.80
N SER A 27 -1.93 34.27 -10.05
CA SER A 27 -2.11 35.46 -10.91
C SER A 27 -3.23 36.38 -10.45
N LEU A 28 -4.17 35.90 -9.61
CA LEU A 28 -5.28 36.68 -9.10
C LEU A 28 -4.89 37.56 -7.91
N THR A 29 -3.97 37.07 -7.07
CA THR A 29 -3.58 37.74 -5.82
C THR A 29 -2.14 38.24 -5.84
N ASP A 30 -1.36 37.87 -6.85
CA ASP A 30 0.10 38.06 -6.95
C ASP A 30 0.87 37.59 -5.70
N LYS A 31 0.31 36.63 -4.96
CA LYS A 31 0.86 36.10 -3.71
C LYS A 31 1.04 34.58 -3.77
N LYS A 32 1.86 34.06 -2.85
CA LYS A 32 1.92 32.61 -2.57
C LYS A 32 0.55 32.12 -2.11
N ALA A 33 0.22 30.88 -2.44
CA ALA A 33 -0.97 30.22 -1.92
C ALA A 33 -0.95 30.14 -0.39
N ASP A 34 -2.05 30.58 0.23
CA ASP A 34 -2.27 30.66 1.69
C ASP A 34 -3.58 29.99 2.14
N PHE A 35 -4.21 29.18 1.29
CA PHE A 35 -5.46 28.51 1.60
C PHE A 35 -5.28 27.27 2.51
N ASP A 36 -6.27 26.96 3.37
CA ASP A 36 -6.12 25.87 4.34
C ASP A 36 -6.38 24.47 3.75
N LYS A 37 -7.44 24.31 2.95
CA LYS A 37 -7.86 23.02 2.35
C LYS A 37 -7.93 23.02 0.83
N SER A 38 -8.52 24.05 0.23
CA SER A 38 -8.66 24.18 -1.21
C SER A 38 -8.69 25.66 -1.61
N CYS A 39 -8.31 25.95 -2.86
CA CYS A 39 -8.40 27.29 -3.42
C CYS A 39 -9.82 27.53 -3.99
N PRO A 40 -10.54 28.58 -3.56
CA PRO A 40 -11.89 28.89 -4.07
C PRO A 40 -11.92 29.22 -5.57
N HIS A 41 -10.81 29.74 -6.09
CA HIS A 41 -10.64 30.14 -7.50
C HIS A 41 -9.81 29.13 -8.28
N PHE A 42 -9.79 27.87 -7.85
CA PHE A 42 -9.07 26.82 -8.55
C PHE A 42 -9.78 26.46 -9.84
N THR A 43 -9.10 26.72 -10.95
CA THR A 43 -9.50 26.25 -12.27
C THR A 43 -8.41 25.34 -12.80
N LEU A 44 -8.78 24.12 -13.18
CA LEU A 44 -7.83 23.09 -13.63
C LEU A 44 -7.33 23.40 -15.05
N ASP A 45 -6.01 23.42 -15.21
CA ASP A 45 -5.34 23.43 -16.51
C ASP A 45 -5.10 21.98 -16.95
N SER A 46 -5.96 21.47 -17.83
CA SER A 46 -5.89 20.09 -18.31
C SER A 46 -4.60 19.79 -19.07
N ALA A 47 -4.08 20.75 -19.83
CA ALA A 47 -2.85 20.59 -20.61
C ALA A 47 -1.64 20.47 -19.68
N ALA A 48 -1.53 21.35 -18.69
CA ALA A 48 -0.44 21.30 -17.71
C ALA A 48 -0.47 20.06 -16.83
N LYS A 49 -1.68 19.57 -16.49
CA LYS A 49 -1.84 18.29 -15.79
C LYS A 49 -1.33 17.13 -16.65
N GLN A 50 -1.68 17.10 -17.93
CA GLN A 50 -1.21 16.06 -18.85
C GLN A 50 0.31 16.10 -19.04
N GLU A 51 0.89 17.28 -19.23
CA GLU A 51 2.34 17.44 -19.40
C GLU A 51 3.11 16.97 -18.17
N ARG A 52 2.65 17.34 -16.96
CA ARG A 52 3.24 16.84 -15.72
C ARG A 52 3.19 15.33 -15.65
N ASN A 53 2.02 14.75 -15.93
CA ASN A 53 1.84 13.30 -15.88
C ASN A 53 2.78 12.60 -16.87
N LYS A 54 2.97 13.17 -18.07
CA LYS A 54 3.91 12.64 -19.06
C LYS A 54 5.35 12.68 -18.56
N LYS A 55 5.83 13.85 -18.13
CA LYS A 55 7.20 14.00 -17.60
C LYS A 55 7.48 13.02 -16.47
N TYR A 56 6.49 12.83 -15.61
CA TYR A 56 6.54 11.88 -14.52
C TYR A 56 6.65 10.42 -14.99
N MET A 57 5.89 10.02 -16.02
CA MET A 57 6.00 8.68 -16.59
C MET A 57 7.38 8.44 -17.18
N ASP A 58 7.91 9.44 -17.90
CA ASP A 58 9.25 9.39 -18.47
C ASP A 58 10.31 9.24 -17.34
N GLU A 59 10.17 9.97 -16.22
CA GLU A 59 11.04 9.84 -15.05
C GLU A 59 11.00 8.44 -14.43
N ILE A 60 9.80 7.83 -14.25
CA ILE A 60 9.71 6.45 -13.76
C ILE A 60 10.35 5.48 -14.74
N GLU A 61 10.04 5.61 -16.03
CA GLU A 61 10.60 4.71 -17.04
C GLU A 61 12.13 4.76 -17.02
N THR A 62 12.71 5.96 -16.90
CA THR A 62 14.17 6.08 -16.78
C THR A 62 14.72 5.47 -15.49
N ASP A 63 14.03 5.60 -14.35
CA ASP A 63 14.45 4.96 -13.10
C ASP A 63 14.36 3.42 -13.17
N ILE A 64 13.27 2.90 -13.76
CA ILE A 64 13.10 1.47 -14.04
C ILE A 64 14.24 0.97 -14.93
N GLN A 65 14.56 1.67 -16.02
CA GLN A 65 15.64 1.28 -16.92
C GLN A 65 17.00 1.31 -16.22
N LYS A 66 17.29 2.33 -15.42
CA LYS A 66 18.53 2.42 -14.62
C LYS A 66 18.64 1.27 -13.62
N ARG A 67 17.56 0.94 -12.91
CA ARG A 67 17.52 -0.18 -11.96
C ARG A 67 17.67 -1.52 -12.66
N LYS A 68 17.03 -1.73 -13.82
CA LYS A 68 17.22 -2.93 -14.65
C LYS A 68 18.67 -3.08 -15.10
N ALA A 69 19.29 -2.01 -15.59
CA ALA A 69 20.71 -2.02 -15.98
C ALA A 69 21.64 -2.35 -14.80
N ASN A 70 21.33 -1.85 -13.60
CA ASN A 70 22.11 -2.13 -12.39
C ASN A 70 21.88 -3.54 -11.83
N ALA A 71 20.63 -4.03 -11.81
CA ALA A 71 20.29 -5.36 -11.30
C ALA A 71 20.86 -6.48 -12.18
N ASN A 72 20.81 -6.31 -13.50
CA ASN A 72 21.42 -7.23 -14.46
C ASN A 72 22.95 -7.31 -14.30
N LYS A 73 23.59 -6.26 -13.75
CA LYS A 73 25.03 -6.20 -13.55
C LYS A 73 25.50 -6.94 -12.28
N LEU A 74 24.61 -7.16 -11.30
CA LEU A 74 25.02 -7.64 -9.97
C LEU A 74 24.51 -9.04 -9.61
N PHE A 75 23.28 -9.44 -10.00
CA PHE A 75 22.72 -10.70 -9.49
C PHE A 75 21.94 -11.55 -10.49
N GLY A 76 21.77 -11.13 -11.74
CA GLY A 76 21.01 -11.92 -12.74
C GLY A 76 19.51 -12.12 -12.43
N TYR A 77 19.02 -11.58 -11.30
CA TYR A 77 17.61 -11.53 -10.92
C TYR A 77 17.17 -10.06 -10.92
N GLY A 78 16.30 -9.70 -11.86
CA GLY A 78 15.81 -8.33 -11.99
C GLY A 78 14.68 -8.06 -10.99
N THR A 79 14.66 -6.86 -10.39
CA THR A 79 13.45 -6.33 -9.76
C THR A 79 12.39 -6.03 -10.82
N TYR A 80 11.15 -6.44 -10.59
CA TYR A 80 10.04 -6.19 -11.51
C TYR A 80 9.06 -5.19 -10.87
N ILE A 81 8.77 -4.12 -11.62
CA ILE A 81 7.72 -3.16 -11.29
C ILE A 81 6.61 -3.36 -12.32
N ASP A 82 5.43 -3.68 -11.85
CA ASP A 82 4.23 -3.84 -12.67
C ASP A 82 3.23 -2.73 -12.36
N PHE A 83 2.79 -2.02 -13.41
CA PHE A 83 1.87 -0.90 -13.27
C PHE A 83 0.45 -1.44 -13.21
N LEU A 84 -0.13 -1.49 -12.02
CA LEU A 84 -1.48 -2.01 -11.83
C LEU A 84 -2.54 -1.03 -12.38
N ILE A 85 -2.37 0.27 -12.13
CA ILE A 85 -3.32 1.28 -12.58
C ILE A 85 -2.58 2.46 -13.20
N ASP A 86 -2.89 2.70 -14.47
CA ASP A 86 -2.45 3.87 -15.21
C ASP A 86 -3.68 4.72 -15.61
N LYS A 87 -3.76 5.94 -15.06
CA LYS A 87 -4.84 6.89 -15.38
C LYS A 87 -4.88 7.28 -16.87
N SER A 88 -3.82 7.03 -17.63
CA SER A 88 -3.69 7.43 -19.04
C SER A 88 -4.16 6.37 -20.05
N LYS A 89 -4.27 5.09 -19.66
CA LYS A 89 -4.65 4.02 -20.58
C LYS A 89 -6.17 3.83 -20.68
N PRO A 90 -6.70 3.57 -21.90
CA PRO A 90 -8.12 3.25 -22.08
C PRO A 90 -8.49 1.94 -21.41
N ILE A 91 -9.74 1.86 -20.97
CA ILE A 91 -10.25 0.88 -20.02
C ILE A 91 -10.72 -0.38 -20.75
N PRO A 92 -10.33 -1.60 -20.34
CA PRO A 92 -11.03 -2.80 -20.76
C PRO A 92 -12.46 -2.80 -20.20
N VAL A 93 -13.45 -2.88 -21.09
CA VAL A 93 -14.87 -2.57 -20.82
C VAL A 93 -15.58 -3.62 -19.94
N SER A 94 -14.99 -4.80 -19.70
CA SER A 94 -15.71 -5.97 -19.20
C SER A 94 -15.58 -6.26 -17.69
N VAL A 95 -15.04 -5.35 -16.87
CA VAL A 95 -14.90 -5.61 -15.43
C VAL A 95 -16.19 -5.27 -14.69
N ASP A 96 -17.08 -6.26 -14.60
CA ASP A 96 -18.34 -6.19 -13.85
C ASP A 96 -18.05 -6.38 -12.35
N SER A 97 -17.44 -5.36 -11.73
CA SER A 97 -17.12 -5.41 -10.30
C SER A 97 -18.34 -5.02 -9.47
N LYS A 98 -18.92 -6.03 -8.81
CA LYS A 98 -19.79 -5.80 -7.66
C LYS A 98 -18.98 -5.05 -6.59
N LYS A 99 -19.48 -3.91 -6.09
CA LYS A 99 -18.82 -3.02 -5.11
C LYS A 99 -18.64 -3.69 -3.74
N GLU A 100 -17.81 -4.70 -3.66
CA GLU A 100 -17.47 -5.35 -2.40
C GLU A 100 -16.24 -4.67 -1.79
N THR A 101 -16.24 -4.55 -0.47
CA THR A 101 -15.10 -3.98 0.25
C THR A 101 -14.06 -5.07 0.39
N ILE A 102 -12.89 -4.90 -0.22
CA ILE A 102 -11.81 -5.89 -0.09
C ILE A 102 -11.09 -5.59 1.23
N VAL A 103 -11.13 -6.56 2.14
CA VAL A 103 -10.35 -6.55 3.39
C VAL A 103 -9.22 -7.54 3.20
N LEU A 104 -7.98 -7.04 3.24
CA LEU A 104 -6.80 -7.89 3.12
C LEU A 104 -6.24 -8.22 4.50
N GLU A 105 -6.35 -9.50 4.83
CA GLU A 105 -5.87 -10.06 6.08
C GLU A 105 -4.50 -10.71 5.83
N SER A 106 -3.51 -10.41 6.69
CA SER A 106 -2.24 -11.13 6.61
C SER A 106 -2.45 -12.60 6.98
N ASN A 107 -2.13 -13.53 6.10
CA ASN A 107 -2.14 -14.95 6.42
C ASN A 107 -0.72 -15.39 6.78
N LYS A 108 -0.36 -15.29 8.06
CA LYS A 108 0.97 -15.68 8.55
C LYS A 108 1.08 -17.22 8.55
N LYS A 109 1.34 -17.83 7.39
CA LYS A 109 1.45 -19.29 7.20
C LYS A 109 2.58 -19.94 8.00
N ASN A 110 3.65 -19.21 8.32
CA ASN A 110 4.87 -19.81 8.92
C ASN A 110 4.71 -20.19 10.40
N GLY A 111 3.60 -19.81 11.05
CA GLY A 111 3.31 -20.22 12.44
C GLY A 111 2.75 -21.63 12.58
N LEU A 112 2.25 -22.24 11.49
CA LEU A 112 1.52 -23.51 11.57
C LEU A 112 2.44 -24.73 11.79
N GLN A 113 3.66 -24.72 11.23
CA GLN A 113 4.57 -25.87 11.36
C GLN A 113 5.10 -26.05 12.79
N PHE A 114 5.40 -24.95 13.50
CA PHE A 114 5.79 -25.03 14.91
C PHE A 114 4.66 -25.54 15.82
N GLN A 115 3.40 -25.28 15.48
CA GLN A 115 2.24 -25.73 16.27
C GLN A 115 2.06 -27.25 16.22
N ILE A 116 2.31 -27.86 15.06
CA ILE A 116 2.18 -29.31 14.86
C ILE A 116 3.23 -30.09 15.67
N VAL A 117 4.42 -29.54 15.87
CA VAL A 117 5.51 -30.19 16.62
C VAL A 117 5.46 -29.90 18.12
N ALA A 118 5.10 -28.68 18.52
CA ALA A 118 5.09 -28.31 19.94
C ALA A 118 3.97 -28.97 20.75
N LEU A 119 2.78 -29.13 20.18
CA LEU A 119 1.63 -29.74 20.85
C LEU A 119 1.92 -31.18 21.35
N PRO A 120 2.41 -32.13 20.51
CA PRO A 120 2.68 -33.49 20.95
C PRO A 120 3.84 -33.56 21.98
N LEU A 121 4.85 -32.68 21.89
CA LEU A 121 5.91 -32.60 22.89
C LEU A 121 5.38 -32.17 24.26
N ILE A 122 4.47 -31.18 24.30
CA ILE A 122 3.83 -30.74 25.54
C ILE A 122 2.95 -31.87 26.11
N ILE A 123 2.16 -32.55 25.27
CA ILE A 123 1.33 -33.69 25.69
C ILE A 123 2.19 -34.83 26.26
N ALA A 124 3.28 -35.19 25.57
CA ALA A 124 4.21 -36.21 26.04
C ALA A 124 4.87 -35.83 27.37
N PHE A 125 5.26 -34.56 27.54
CA PHE A 125 5.79 -34.03 28.78
C PHE A 125 4.78 -34.07 29.93
N LEU A 126 3.50 -33.76 29.66
CA LEU A 126 2.41 -33.86 30.64
C LEU A 126 2.18 -35.32 31.07
N ILE A 127 2.16 -36.26 30.13
CA ILE A 127 1.99 -37.70 30.41
C ILE A 127 3.17 -38.25 31.22
N TYR A 128 4.41 -37.85 30.88
CA TYR A 128 5.62 -38.30 31.57
C TYR A 128 5.64 -37.84 33.03
N ASN A 129 5.38 -36.55 33.28
CA ASN A 129 5.43 -36.01 34.63
C ASN A 129 4.23 -36.44 35.50
N GLY A 130 3.04 -36.59 34.91
CA GLY A 130 1.84 -37.03 35.64
C GLY A 130 1.94 -38.45 36.21
N ARG A 131 2.83 -39.29 35.69
CA ARG A 131 2.99 -40.68 36.13
C ARG A 131 3.89 -40.84 37.36
N ASN A 132 4.80 -39.90 37.62
CA ASN A 132 5.91 -40.10 38.55
C ASN A 132 5.85 -39.31 39.87
N ARG A 133 4.85 -38.43 40.09
CA ARG A 133 4.71 -37.70 41.37
C ARG A 133 3.25 -37.64 41.84
N PRO A 134 2.88 -38.33 42.94
CA PRO A 134 1.60 -38.15 43.60
C PRO A 134 1.61 -36.81 44.35
N GLY A 135 1.12 -35.77 43.68
CA GLY A 135 1.07 -34.39 44.16
C GLY A 135 0.96 -33.49 42.94
N ILE A 136 -0.24 -32.95 42.68
CA ILE A 136 -0.54 -32.23 41.43
C ILE A 136 0.26 -30.93 41.38
N ASP A 137 1.35 -30.93 40.62
CA ASP A 137 2.07 -29.71 40.24
C ASP A 137 1.26 -28.97 39.17
N TRP A 138 0.85 -27.74 39.47
CA TRP A 138 0.02 -26.87 38.61
C TRP A 138 0.85 -26.17 37.52
N ILE A 139 2.17 -26.19 37.64
CA ILE A 139 3.13 -25.56 36.71
C ILE A 139 2.89 -25.95 35.23
N PRO A 140 2.65 -27.22 34.86
CA PRO A 140 2.46 -27.61 33.47
C PRO A 140 1.17 -27.05 32.86
N PHE A 141 0.11 -26.90 33.66
CA PHE A 141 -1.15 -26.29 33.21
C PHE A 141 -0.98 -24.79 32.92
N VAL A 142 -0.19 -24.08 33.74
CA VAL A 142 0.15 -22.67 33.50
C VAL A 142 0.93 -22.52 32.20
N LEU A 143 1.94 -23.38 31.96
CA LEU A 143 2.71 -23.35 30.71
C LEU A 143 1.84 -23.63 29.48
N PHE A 144 0.92 -24.59 29.58
CA PHE A 144 -0.02 -24.89 28.51
C PHE A 144 -0.98 -23.71 28.24
N ALA A 145 -1.50 -23.07 29.28
CA ALA A 145 -2.36 -21.90 29.15
C ALA A 145 -1.62 -20.70 28.51
N VAL A 146 -0.36 -20.46 28.90
CA VAL A 146 0.50 -19.42 28.28
C VAL A 146 0.76 -19.75 26.81
N TRP A 147 1.03 -21.01 26.47
CA TRP A 147 1.23 -21.45 25.10
C TRP A 147 -0.04 -21.28 24.24
N LEU A 148 -1.21 -21.68 24.76
CA LEU A 148 -2.50 -21.44 24.11
C LEU A 148 -2.78 -19.94 23.91
N TYR A 149 -2.45 -19.10 24.90
CA TYR A 149 -2.58 -17.65 24.79
C TYR A 149 -1.67 -17.06 23.68
N ILE A 150 -0.42 -17.53 23.59
CA ILE A 150 0.50 -17.14 22.51
C ILE A 150 -0.06 -17.57 21.15
N ILE A 151 -0.61 -18.78 21.04
CA ILE A 151 -1.26 -19.26 19.81
C ILE A 151 -2.47 -18.40 19.46
N TYR A 152 -3.37 -18.19 20.41
CA TYR A 152 -4.54 -17.35 20.23
C TYR A 152 -4.14 -15.96 19.73
N ARG A 153 -3.16 -15.32 20.40
CA ARG A 153 -2.64 -14.00 20.03
C ARG A 153 -1.97 -14.01 18.64
N SER A 154 -1.29 -15.09 18.27
CA SER A 154 -0.68 -15.27 16.94
C SER A 154 -1.70 -15.43 15.82
N ARG A 155 -2.91 -15.92 16.13
CA ARG A 155 -4.03 -16.10 15.20
C ARG A 155 -4.90 -14.87 15.01
N ILE A 156 -4.70 -13.81 15.79
CA ILE A 156 -5.41 -12.54 15.58
C ILE A 156 -4.97 -11.99 14.22
N LYS A 157 -5.84 -12.15 13.23
CA LYS A 157 -5.65 -11.63 11.88
C LYS A 157 -5.48 -10.12 11.99
N LYS A 158 -4.34 -9.62 11.51
CA LYS A 158 -4.14 -8.19 11.35
C LYS A 158 -4.64 -7.81 9.96
N GLU A 159 -5.69 -6.99 9.93
CA GLU A 159 -6.08 -6.29 8.70
C GLU A 159 -4.93 -5.35 8.32
N ILE A 160 -4.27 -5.65 7.20
CA ILE A 160 -3.15 -4.83 6.70
C ILE A 160 -3.72 -3.58 6.04
N PHE A 161 -4.72 -3.76 5.18
CA PHE A 161 -5.45 -2.64 4.61
C PHE A 161 -6.85 -3.03 4.13
N ARG A 162 -7.70 -2.02 4.01
CA ARG A 162 -9.08 -2.11 3.53
C ARG A 162 -9.28 -1.15 2.38
N VAL A 163 -9.79 -1.66 1.26
CA VAL A 163 -10.10 -0.86 0.07
C VAL A 163 -11.60 -0.62 0.03
N GLY A 164 -12.00 0.65 0.12
CA GLY A 164 -13.41 1.05 0.13
C GLY A 164 -13.72 2.14 -0.88
N PRO A 165 -15.00 2.55 -0.98
CA PRO A 165 -15.44 3.53 -1.98
C PRO A 165 -14.83 4.92 -1.83
N LEU A 166 -14.39 5.29 -0.62
CA LEU A 166 -13.85 6.62 -0.34
C LEU A 166 -12.31 6.66 -0.45
N GLY A 167 -11.63 5.53 -0.24
CA GLY A 167 -10.17 5.45 -0.24
C GLY A 167 -9.64 4.10 0.23
N ILE A 168 -8.36 4.11 0.60
CA ILE A 168 -7.63 2.98 1.16
C ILE A 168 -7.34 3.28 2.65
N LEU A 169 -7.70 2.35 3.55
CA LEU A 169 -7.37 2.42 4.98
C LEU A 169 -6.23 1.45 5.29
N ILE A 170 -5.08 1.97 5.70
CA ILE A 170 -3.85 1.22 6.00
C ILE A 170 -3.74 1.03 7.52
N ASN A 171 -3.55 -0.22 7.96
CA ASN A 171 -3.35 -0.61 9.36
C ASN A 171 -4.40 -0.03 10.35
N LYS A 172 -5.64 0.19 9.90
CA LYS A 172 -6.73 0.84 10.66
C LYS A 172 -6.44 2.26 11.17
N LYS A 173 -5.34 2.90 10.75
CA LYS A 173 -4.87 4.18 11.30
C LYS A 173 -4.73 5.26 10.25
N GLU A 174 -4.18 4.91 9.09
CA GLU A 174 -3.89 5.88 8.03
C GLU A 174 -4.91 5.73 6.91
N TYR A 175 -5.59 6.82 6.57
CA TYR A 175 -6.60 6.84 5.53
C TYR A 175 -6.08 7.65 4.34
N VAL A 176 -6.08 7.03 3.16
CA VAL A 176 -5.60 7.61 1.91
C VAL A 176 -6.77 7.69 0.92
N PRO A 177 -7.33 8.89 0.67
CA PRO A 177 -8.48 9.04 -0.23
C PRO A 177 -8.07 8.88 -1.70
N TRP A 178 -8.99 8.38 -2.53
CA TRP A 178 -8.72 8.09 -3.96
C TRP A 178 -8.25 9.29 -4.79
N HIS A 179 -8.73 10.50 -4.47
CA HIS A 179 -8.36 11.70 -5.23
C HIS A 179 -6.90 12.12 -5.01
N VAL A 180 -6.25 11.65 -3.94
CA VAL A 180 -4.83 11.90 -3.64
C VAL A 180 -3.94 10.85 -4.30
N ILE A 181 -4.47 9.68 -4.65
CA ILE A 181 -3.70 8.59 -5.24
C ILE A 181 -3.60 8.83 -6.75
N ASP A 182 -2.37 8.94 -7.24
CA ASP A 182 -2.11 9.07 -8.68
C ASP A 182 -1.84 7.74 -9.34
N PHE A 183 -1.02 6.91 -8.70
CA PHE A 183 -0.61 5.63 -9.23
C PHE A 183 -0.55 4.56 -8.15
N ILE A 184 -0.81 3.32 -8.56
CA ILE A 184 -0.67 2.13 -7.74
C ILE A 184 0.22 1.16 -8.51
N HIS A 185 1.35 0.80 -7.92
CA HIS A 185 2.31 -0.13 -8.52
C HIS A 185 2.47 -1.36 -7.65
N LYS A 186 2.69 -2.51 -8.29
CA LYS A 186 3.21 -3.71 -7.64
C LYS A 186 4.71 -3.74 -7.85
N LYS A 187 5.44 -3.88 -6.76
CA LYS A 187 6.89 -4.06 -6.77
C LYS A 187 7.19 -5.46 -6.24
N THR A 188 7.92 -6.24 -7.03
CA THR A 188 8.40 -7.57 -6.65
C THR A 188 9.91 -7.51 -6.52
N GLU A 189 10.41 -7.71 -5.31
CA GLU A 189 11.83 -7.80 -4.99
C GLU A 189 12.19 -9.26 -4.69
N PRO A 190 13.13 -9.88 -5.42
CA PRO A 190 13.62 -11.19 -5.06
C PRO A 190 14.37 -11.10 -3.73
N ASP A 191 13.98 -11.93 -2.75
CA ASP A 191 14.65 -12.09 -1.45
C ASP A 191 14.97 -13.58 -1.25
N GLU A 192 15.98 -13.90 -0.42
CA GLU A 192 16.60 -15.21 -0.29
C GLU A 192 15.60 -16.34 0.08
N GLY A 193 14.89 -16.85 -0.94
CA GLY A 193 13.93 -17.94 -0.84
C GLY A 193 12.47 -17.56 -1.05
N THR A 194 12.09 -16.28 -1.04
CA THR A 194 10.72 -15.83 -1.36
C THR A 194 10.70 -14.44 -1.94
N ASP A 195 9.96 -14.23 -3.03
CA ASP A 195 9.73 -12.88 -3.57
C ASP A 195 8.98 -12.01 -2.55
N GLN A 196 9.59 -10.88 -2.17
CA GLN A 196 8.89 -9.83 -1.45
C GLN A 196 8.02 -9.04 -2.41
N VAL A 197 6.74 -8.89 -2.06
CA VAL A 197 5.78 -8.13 -2.87
C VAL A 197 5.34 -6.93 -2.06
N SER A 198 5.50 -5.73 -2.63
CA SER A 198 5.02 -4.48 -2.03
C SER A 198 4.08 -3.75 -2.99
N LEU A 199 3.10 -3.05 -2.41
CA LEU A 199 2.22 -2.14 -3.11
C LEU A 199 2.71 -0.72 -2.88
N ILE A 200 3.07 -0.03 -3.95
CA ILE A 200 3.49 1.38 -3.88
C ILE A 200 2.30 2.24 -4.28
N LEU A 201 1.82 3.03 -3.34
CA LEU A 201 0.85 4.09 -3.58
C LEU A 201 1.62 5.40 -3.75
N ARG A 202 1.49 6.06 -4.90
CA ARG A 202 2.04 7.41 -5.04
C ARG A 202 0.95 8.46 -4.97
N LEU A 203 1.24 9.47 -4.16
CA LEU A 203 0.34 10.55 -3.83
C LEU A 203 0.64 11.81 -4.66
N THR A 204 -0.36 12.65 -4.88
CA THR A 204 -0.25 13.89 -5.67
C THR A 204 0.77 14.91 -5.15
N ASN A 205 1.16 14.81 -3.88
CA ASN A 205 2.22 15.62 -3.27
C ASN A 205 3.63 15.03 -3.48
N SER A 206 3.79 14.07 -4.39
CA SER A 206 5.05 13.35 -4.67
C SER A 206 5.58 12.50 -3.50
N THR A 207 4.76 12.20 -2.49
CA THR A 207 5.14 11.23 -1.46
C THR A 207 4.77 9.83 -1.91
N GLU A 208 5.73 8.91 -1.79
CA GLU A 208 5.53 7.48 -2.04
C GLU A 208 5.24 6.78 -0.70
N ARG A 209 4.24 5.89 -0.73
CA ARG A 209 3.88 5.03 0.38
C ARG A 209 4.04 3.59 -0.06
N GLU A 210 5.04 2.91 0.50
CA GLU A 210 5.27 1.49 0.27
C GLU A 210 4.55 0.66 1.34
N ILE A 211 3.69 -0.26 0.90
CA ILE A 211 2.96 -1.19 1.76
C ILE A 211 3.49 -2.59 1.47
N LEU A 212 4.18 -3.20 2.44
CA LEU A 212 4.67 -4.56 2.32
C LEU A 212 3.51 -5.57 2.38
N LEU A 213 3.42 -6.45 1.39
CA LEU A 213 2.35 -7.45 1.22
C LEU A 213 2.82 -8.90 1.42
N ASN A 214 4.07 -9.10 1.86
CA ASN A 214 4.77 -10.40 1.94
C ASN A 214 4.03 -11.55 2.66
N ALA A 215 2.93 -11.27 3.37
CA ALA A 215 2.16 -12.27 4.13
C ALA A 215 0.70 -12.44 3.66
N ALA A 216 0.25 -11.70 2.65
CA ALA A 216 -1.14 -11.74 2.21
C ALA A 216 -1.24 -12.52 0.89
N ALA A 217 -2.09 -13.55 0.87
CA ALA A 217 -2.52 -14.15 -0.38
C ALA A 217 -3.48 -13.15 -1.04
N ILE A 218 -2.93 -12.30 -1.90
CA ILE A 218 -3.67 -11.24 -2.58
C ILE A 218 -3.87 -11.65 -4.02
N ASP A 219 -5.13 -11.70 -4.43
CA ASP A 219 -5.49 -11.64 -5.83
C ASP A 219 -5.28 -10.19 -6.31
N PHE A 220 -4.13 -9.96 -6.94
CA PHE A 220 -3.77 -8.64 -7.45
C PHE A 220 -4.69 -8.19 -8.59
N ASP A 221 -5.29 -9.12 -9.34
CA ASP A 221 -6.20 -8.78 -10.43
C ASP A 221 -7.50 -8.23 -9.83
N GLN A 222 -8.02 -8.87 -8.79
CA GLN A 222 -9.21 -8.39 -8.07
C GLN A 222 -8.96 -7.05 -7.36
N LEU A 223 -7.79 -6.89 -6.71
CA LEU A 223 -7.40 -5.64 -6.08
C LEU A 223 -7.34 -4.50 -7.11
N THR A 224 -6.70 -4.76 -8.24
CA THR A 224 -6.53 -3.79 -9.34
C THR A 224 -7.87 -3.41 -9.93
N ALA A 225 -8.72 -4.38 -10.26
CA ALA A 225 -10.09 -4.16 -10.75
C ALA A 225 -10.92 -3.28 -9.79
N THR A 226 -10.82 -3.53 -8.49
CA THR A 226 -11.60 -2.83 -7.47
C THR A 226 -11.10 -1.41 -7.25
N ALA A 227 -9.78 -1.24 -7.05
CA ALA A 227 -9.16 0.07 -6.91
C ALA A 227 -9.43 0.93 -8.16
N TYR A 228 -9.38 0.32 -9.34
CA TYR A 228 -9.70 0.95 -10.60
C TYR A 228 -11.14 1.49 -10.64
N CYS A 229 -12.13 0.66 -10.27
CA CYS A 229 -13.53 1.07 -10.28
C CYS A 229 -13.78 2.24 -9.32
N TYR A 230 -13.17 2.24 -8.14
CA TYR A 230 -13.30 3.36 -7.21
C TYR A 230 -12.61 4.64 -7.70
N MET A 231 -11.42 4.54 -8.30
CA MET A 231 -10.74 5.69 -8.89
C MET A 231 -11.52 6.29 -10.07
N ARG A 232 -12.20 5.45 -10.87
CA ARG A 232 -13.06 5.90 -11.97
C ARG A 232 -14.29 6.63 -11.46
N ASP A 233 -14.98 6.08 -10.46
CA ASP A 233 -16.18 6.68 -9.88
C ASP A 233 -15.85 8.03 -9.20
N CYS A 234 -14.70 8.12 -8.52
CA CYS A 234 -14.24 9.38 -7.91
C CYS A 234 -13.91 10.50 -8.92
N LYS A 235 -13.72 10.18 -10.22
CA LYS A 235 -13.53 11.21 -11.26
C LYS A 235 -14.85 11.74 -11.81
N ARG A 236 -15.96 11.00 -11.66
CA ARG A 236 -17.27 11.39 -12.19
C ARG A 236 -18.03 12.33 -11.25
N ASN A 237 -17.70 12.32 -9.96
CA ASN A 237 -18.24 13.20 -8.93
C ASN A 237 -17.28 14.35 -8.66
#